data_AF-A0A523N9M1-F1
#
_entry.id   AF-A0A523N9M1-F1
#
_cell.length_a   1.000
_cell.length_b   1.000
_cell.length_c   1.000
_cell.angle_alpha   90.00
_cell.angle_beta   90.00
_cell.angle_gamma   90.00
#
_symmetry.space_group_name_H-M   'P 1'
#
loop_
_entity.id
_entity.type
_entity.pdbx_description
1 polymer ?
#
loop_
_entity_poly.entity_id
_entity_poly.type
_entity_poly.pdbx_seq_one_letter_code
_entity_poly.pdbx_strand_id
1 'polypeptide(L)'
;MSRMQLDAMLRRAQSAVAANKLTQAHTICEQLVQKNPRSVSTLNLLGQIAFARSFYDLAAEHLEKSIAISPRDTRAHLILGELRSFQGRYEDAIARYDKVLRLKPDEPSAIAGKADTWEKCGERDKARTLLEPFITARQETPTMALVQARLDLHARDHEAIVELVNRHLQATGYSLWHLLSVQGKALEKLGRFDEAFDAYRRSNEAVSVPFDEHTWLQHTRDLIDNFSAQRLETLPRASHGSTVPVFIIGMPRSGSTLIETIIDTHPDA
;
A
#
# COMPACT_ATOMS: atom_id res chain seq x y z
N MET A 1 -3.58 32.62 -12.16
CA MET A 1 -4.48 31.54 -12.64
C MET A 1 -5.83 31.75 -12.00
N SER A 2 -6.92 31.56 -12.75
CA SER A 2 -8.26 31.62 -12.18
C SER A 2 -8.57 30.38 -11.33
N ARG A 3 -9.52 30.48 -10.40
CA ARG A 3 -10.00 29.35 -9.58
C ARG A 3 -10.43 28.17 -10.44
N MET A 4 -11.13 28.43 -11.54
CA MET A 4 -11.57 27.43 -12.51
C MET A 4 -10.40 26.66 -13.14
N GLN A 5 -9.27 27.34 -13.42
CA GLN A 5 -8.08 26.68 -13.97
C GLN A 5 -7.40 25.77 -12.92
N LEU A 6 -7.35 26.20 -11.65
CA LEU A 6 -6.81 25.38 -10.57
C LEU A 6 -7.67 24.13 -10.31
N ASP A 7 -9.00 24.27 -10.34
CA ASP A 7 -9.91 23.14 -10.16
C ASP A 7 -9.81 22.12 -11.32
N ALA A 8 -9.62 22.61 -12.56
CA ALA A 8 -9.39 21.75 -13.71
C ALA A 8 -8.06 20.97 -13.60
N MET A 9 -6.99 21.64 -13.16
CA MET A 9 -5.71 20.98 -12.89
C MET A 9 -5.84 19.92 -11.77
N LEU A 10 -6.57 20.23 -10.70
CA LEU A 10 -6.81 19.29 -9.61
C LEU A 10 -7.53 18.03 -10.10
N ARG A 11 -8.58 18.18 -10.90
CA ARG A 11 -9.28 17.02 -11.51
C ARG A 11 -8.36 16.20 -12.40
N ARG A 12 -7.50 16.85 -13.18
CA ARG A 12 -6.49 16.16 -14.01
C ARG A 12 -5.48 15.39 -13.16
N ALA A 13 -5.01 15.98 -12.06
CA ALA A 13 -4.12 15.28 -11.12
C ALA A 13 -4.80 14.05 -10.50
N GLN A 14 -6.05 14.18 -10.06
CA GLN A 14 -6.84 13.06 -9.52
C GLN A 14 -7.00 11.93 -10.55
N SER A 15 -7.33 12.28 -11.79
CA SER A 15 -7.44 11.30 -12.89
C SER A 15 -6.10 10.63 -13.19
N ALA A 16 -4.98 11.36 -13.15
CA ALA A 16 -3.66 10.79 -13.34
C ALA A 16 -3.28 9.82 -12.20
N VAL A 17 -3.62 10.14 -10.94
CA VAL A 17 -3.45 9.20 -9.80
C VAL A 17 -4.28 7.94 -10.02
N ALA A 18 -5.56 8.07 -10.39
CA ALA A 18 -6.43 6.91 -10.65
C ALA A 18 -5.94 6.04 -11.80
N ALA A 19 -5.27 6.63 -12.80
CA ALA A 19 -4.64 5.91 -13.91
C ALA A 19 -3.21 5.41 -13.59
N ASN A 20 -2.77 5.48 -12.32
CA ASN A 20 -1.42 5.14 -11.86
C ASN A 20 -0.28 5.92 -12.56
N LYS A 21 -0.58 7.08 -13.15
CA LYS A 21 0.39 7.97 -13.79
C LYS A 21 1.03 8.91 -12.75
N LEU A 22 1.71 8.32 -11.77
CA LEU A 22 2.17 9.01 -10.55
C LEU A 22 3.13 10.18 -10.84
N THR A 23 4.04 10.04 -11.80
CA THR A 23 4.96 11.13 -12.18
C THR A 23 4.20 12.33 -12.73
N GLN A 24 3.25 12.10 -13.64
CA GLN A 24 2.42 13.17 -14.20
C GLN A 24 1.57 13.84 -13.11
N ALA A 25 0.95 13.03 -12.24
CA ALA A 25 0.16 13.53 -11.12
C ALA A 25 1.02 14.39 -10.18
N HIS A 26 2.26 13.96 -9.90
CA HIS A 26 3.18 14.68 -9.03
C HIS A 26 3.51 16.05 -9.59
N THR A 27 3.92 16.14 -10.86
CA THR A 27 4.24 17.42 -11.52
C THR A 27 3.07 18.40 -11.49
N ILE A 28 1.84 17.93 -11.71
CA ILE A 28 0.65 18.79 -11.62
C ILE A 28 0.44 19.27 -10.18
N CYS A 29 0.62 18.38 -9.19
CA CYS A 29 0.46 18.73 -7.78
C CYS A 29 1.53 19.71 -7.28
N GLU A 30 2.77 19.61 -7.75
CA GLU A 30 3.84 20.57 -7.47
C GLU A 30 3.48 21.99 -7.95
N GLN A 31 2.91 22.10 -9.16
CA GLN A 31 2.42 23.38 -9.67
C GLN A 31 1.26 23.91 -8.82
N LEU A 32 0.32 23.04 -8.43
CA LEU A 32 -0.84 23.42 -7.61
C LEU A 32 -0.42 23.91 -6.22
N VAL A 33 0.51 23.22 -5.56
CA VAL A 33 0.95 23.57 -4.19
C VAL A 33 1.76 24.87 -4.19
N GLN A 34 2.53 25.17 -5.24
CA GLN A 34 3.19 26.47 -5.38
C GLN A 34 2.18 27.63 -5.49
N LYS A 35 1.03 27.42 -6.15
CA LYS A 35 -0.02 28.44 -6.27
C LYS A 35 -0.86 28.57 -5.01
N ASN A 36 -1.12 27.45 -4.31
CA ASN A 36 -1.84 27.44 -3.06
C ASN A 36 -1.26 26.38 -2.09
N PRO A 37 -0.30 26.76 -1.24
CA PRO A 37 0.35 25.84 -0.31
C PRO A 37 -0.59 25.26 0.75
N ARG A 38 -1.76 25.88 0.97
CA ARG A 38 -2.76 25.45 1.97
C ARG A 38 -3.93 24.70 1.35
N SER A 39 -3.82 24.27 0.10
CA SER A 39 -4.84 23.44 -0.56
C SER A 39 -4.87 22.03 0.03
N VAL A 40 -5.88 21.75 0.87
CA VAL A 40 -6.13 20.43 1.49
C VAL A 40 -6.15 19.32 0.43
N SER A 41 -6.89 19.51 -0.67
CA SER A 41 -7.01 18.52 -1.75
C SER A 41 -5.68 18.25 -2.44
N THR A 42 -4.83 19.27 -2.61
CA THR A 42 -3.50 19.11 -3.22
C THR A 42 -2.54 18.40 -2.28
N LEU A 43 -2.53 18.76 -1.00
CA LEU A 43 -1.71 18.11 0.02
C LEU A 43 -2.10 16.64 0.18
N ASN A 44 -3.39 16.31 0.14
CA ASN A 44 -3.88 14.93 0.14
C ASN A 44 -3.35 14.12 -1.05
N LEU A 45 -3.35 14.71 -2.25
CA LEU A 45 -2.82 14.04 -3.45
C LEU A 45 -1.31 13.87 -3.37
N LEU A 46 -0.56 14.88 -2.92
CA LEU A 46 0.88 14.76 -2.71
C LEU A 46 1.20 13.65 -1.70
N GLY A 47 0.46 13.60 -0.58
CA GLY A 47 0.58 12.53 0.41
C GLY A 47 0.31 11.14 -0.19
N GLN A 48 -0.77 11.00 -0.96
CA GLN A 48 -1.12 9.75 -1.65
C GLN A 48 -0.05 9.33 -2.67
N ILE A 49 0.46 10.26 -3.46
CA ILE A 49 1.50 10.01 -4.47
C ILE A 49 2.82 9.62 -3.81
N ALA A 50 3.21 10.34 -2.76
CA ALA A 50 4.42 10.03 -1.99
C ALA A 50 4.32 8.62 -1.37
N PHE A 51 3.16 8.27 -0.82
CA PHE A 51 2.93 6.94 -0.26
C PHE A 51 3.03 5.85 -1.33
N ALA A 52 2.38 6.04 -2.48
CA ALA A 52 2.45 5.09 -3.61
C ALA A 52 3.86 4.95 -4.21
N ARG A 53 4.75 5.92 -3.98
CA ARG A 53 6.17 5.89 -4.38
C ARG A 53 7.11 5.50 -3.25
N SER A 54 6.58 5.00 -2.14
CA SER A 54 7.33 4.58 -0.95
C SER A 54 8.10 5.70 -0.23
N PHE A 55 7.77 6.97 -0.48
CA PHE A 55 8.31 8.13 0.24
C PHE A 55 7.48 8.38 1.51
N TYR A 56 7.58 7.47 2.48
CA TYR A 56 6.69 7.42 3.64
C TYR A 56 6.73 8.67 4.53
N ASP A 57 7.91 9.23 4.78
CA ASP A 57 8.05 10.42 5.62
C ASP A 57 7.43 11.65 4.97
N LEU A 58 7.69 11.84 3.66
CA LEU A 58 7.10 12.91 2.88
C LEU A 58 5.58 12.76 2.76
N ALA A 59 5.10 11.52 2.63
CA ALA A 59 3.67 11.23 2.64
C ALA A 59 3.01 11.67 3.95
N ALA A 60 3.60 11.29 5.08
CA ALA A 60 3.13 11.71 6.40
C ALA A 60 3.13 13.23 6.55
N GLU A 61 4.21 13.91 6.14
CA GLU A 61 4.34 15.36 6.23
C GLU A 61 3.21 16.09 5.48
N HIS A 62 2.92 15.69 4.23
CA HIS A 62 1.85 16.29 3.45
C HIS A 62 0.47 16.04 4.06
N LEU A 63 0.22 14.82 4.56
CA LEU A 63 -1.07 14.45 5.18
C LEU A 63 -1.27 15.17 6.52
N GLU A 64 -0.23 15.30 7.34
CA GLU A 64 -0.28 16.02 8.61
C GLU A 64 -0.48 17.52 8.39
N LYS A 65 0.17 18.12 7.39
CA LYS A 65 -0.13 19.50 6.96
C LYS A 65 -1.59 19.66 6.52
N SER A 66 -2.11 18.70 5.75
CA SER A 66 -3.52 18.72 5.33
C SER A 66 -4.48 18.66 6.52
N ILE A 67 -4.23 17.77 7.48
CA ILE A 67 -5.01 17.61 8.72
C ILE A 67 -4.93 18.87 9.60
N ALA A 68 -3.76 19.51 9.69
CA ALA A 68 -3.60 20.75 10.44
C ALA A 68 -4.45 21.90 9.86
N ILE A 69 -4.65 21.92 8.54
CA ILE A 69 -5.50 22.91 7.86
C ILE A 69 -6.98 22.55 7.97
N SER A 70 -7.34 21.27 7.78
CA SER A 70 -8.71 20.78 7.87
C SER A 70 -8.79 19.49 8.69
N PRO A 71 -8.94 19.59 10.03
CA PRO A 71 -8.94 18.43 10.92
C PRO A 71 -10.10 17.45 10.70
N ARG A 72 -11.13 17.87 9.97
CA ARG A 72 -12.33 17.07 9.64
C ARG A 72 -12.28 16.48 8.23
N ASP A 73 -11.23 16.73 7.44
CA ASP A 73 -11.06 16.08 6.15
C ASP A 73 -10.80 14.58 6.33
N THR A 74 -11.77 13.75 5.96
CA THR A 74 -11.68 12.29 6.17
C THR A 74 -10.63 11.65 5.28
N ARG A 75 -10.33 12.25 4.11
CA ARG A 75 -9.40 11.66 3.14
C ARG A 75 -7.97 11.64 3.68
N ALA A 76 -7.51 12.73 4.29
CA ALA A 76 -6.18 12.78 4.90
C ALA A 76 -6.02 11.74 6.02
N HIS A 77 -7.04 11.59 6.88
CA HIS A 77 -7.03 10.58 7.95
C HIS A 77 -7.05 9.15 7.41
N LEU A 78 -7.80 8.86 6.34
CA LEU A 78 -7.81 7.54 5.69
C LEU A 78 -6.41 7.16 5.18
N ILE A 79 -5.80 8.02 4.37
CA ILE A 79 -4.48 7.75 3.76
C ILE A 79 -3.40 7.66 4.86
N LEU A 80 -3.46 8.53 5.87
CA LEU A 80 -2.52 8.47 6.99
C LEU A 80 -2.72 7.20 7.83
N GLY A 81 -3.97 6.76 8.02
CA GLY A 81 -4.27 5.49 8.69
C GLY A 81 -3.67 4.30 7.95
N GLU A 82 -3.81 4.28 6.62
CA GLU A 82 -3.23 3.25 5.75
C GLU A 82 -1.69 3.24 5.85
N LEU A 83 -1.06 4.41 5.75
CA LEU A 83 0.38 4.58 5.89
C LEU A 83 0.88 4.10 7.25
N ARG A 84 0.21 4.48 8.35
CA ARG A 84 0.62 4.07 9.70
C ARG A 84 0.45 2.58 9.91
N SER A 85 -0.61 1.98 9.36
CA SER A 85 -0.82 0.53 9.38
C SER A 85 0.29 -0.20 8.63
N PHE A 86 0.68 0.31 7.46
CA PHE A 86 1.80 -0.22 6.68
C PHE A 86 3.14 -0.14 7.44
N GLN A 87 3.36 0.93 8.21
CA GLN A 87 4.54 1.12 9.06
C GLN A 87 4.51 0.30 10.37
N GLY A 88 3.48 -0.51 10.62
CA GLY A 88 3.33 -1.25 11.88
C GLY A 88 2.89 -0.38 13.08
N ARG A 89 2.56 0.90 12.86
CA ARG A 89 2.04 1.81 13.89
C ARG A 89 0.53 1.62 14.03
N TYR A 90 0.14 0.47 14.56
CA TYR A 90 -1.25 0.01 14.52
C TYR A 90 -2.20 0.87 15.36
N GLU A 91 -1.80 1.29 16.56
CA GLU A 91 -2.61 2.16 17.42
C GLU A 91 -2.89 3.50 16.76
N ASP A 92 -1.88 4.09 16.14
CA ASP A 92 -2.02 5.35 15.40
C ASP A 92 -2.96 5.18 14.20
N ALA A 93 -2.79 4.09 13.44
CA ALA A 93 -3.66 3.79 12.31
C ALA A 93 -5.13 3.66 12.75
N ILE A 94 -5.38 2.89 13.81
CA ILE A 94 -6.72 2.72 14.40
C ILE A 94 -7.30 4.08 14.82
N ALA A 95 -6.52 4.93 15.49
CA ALA A 95 -6.96 6.26 15.91
C ALA A 95 -7.36 7.15 14.72
N ARG A 96 -6.66 7.03 13.58
CA ARG A 96 -7.02 7.73 12.34
C ARG A 96 -8.32 7.21 11.74
N TYR A 97 -8.50 5.89 11.66
CA TYR A 97 -9.75 5.31 11.20
C TYR A 97 -10.92 5.67 12.12
N ASP A 98 -10.73 5.66 13.43
CA ASP A 98 -11.76 6.10 14.39
C ASP A 98 -12.15 7.56 14.20
N LYS A 99 -11.22 8.43 13.79
CA LYS A 99 -11.55 9.82 13.45
C LYS A 99 -12.46 9.90 12.23
N VAL A 100 -12.23 9.05 11.23
CA VAL A 100 -13.09 8.94 10.05
C VAL A 100 -14.46 8.40 10.43
N LEU A 101 -14.52 7.30 11.20
CA LEU A 101 -15.78 6.67 11.60
C LEU A 101 -16.63 7.55 12.51
N ARG A 102 -16.03 8.40 13.36
CA ARG A 102 -16.78 9.42 14.11
C ARG A 102 -17.44 10.47 13.22
N LEU A 103 -16.87 10.75 12.05
CA LEU A 103 -17.40 11.73 11.09
C LEU A 103 -18.36 11.09 10.08
N LYS A 104 -18.10 9.83 9.73
CA LYS A 104 -18.84 9.02 8.78
C LYS A 104 -18.84 7.55 9.26
N PRO A 105 -19.85 7.16 10.06
CA PRO A 105 -19.90 5.84 10.69
C PRO A 105 -19.79 4.66 9.71
N ASP A 106 -20.36 4.83 8.52
CA ASP A 106 -20.44 3.75 7.51
C ASP A 106 -19.44 3.93 6.36
N GLU A 107 -18.34 4.67 6.57
CA GLU A 107 -17.32 4.87 5.53
C GLU A 107 -16.55 3.56 5.25
N PRO A 108 -16.75 2.90 4.10
CA PRO A 108 -16.28 1.53 3.92
C PRO A 108 -14.76 1.38 3.97
N SER A 109 -14.03 2.37 3.44
CA SER A 109 -12.57 2.36 3.48
C SER A 109 -12.01 2.43 4.90
N ALA A 110 -12.67 3.15 5.81
CA ALA A 110 -12.23 3.22 7.21
C ALA A 110 -12.53 1.92 7.96
N ILE A 111 -13.70 1.31 7.71
CA ILE A 111 -14.08 0.03 8.30
C ILE A 111 -13.09 -1.06 7.85
N ALA A 112 -12.86 -1.18 6.54
CA ALA A 112 -11.95 -2.16 5.97
C ALA A 112 -10.51 -1.93 6.44
N GLY A 113 -10.02 -0.69 6.40
CA GLY A 113 -8.66 -0.34 6.85
C GLY A 113 -8.44 -0.62 8.34
N LYS A 114 -9.46 -0.35 9.18
CA LYS A 114 -9.41 -0.66 10.61
C LYS A 114 -9.41 -2.17 10.88
N ALA A 115 -10.29 -2.92 10.21
CA ALA A 115 -10.33 -4.38 10.32
C ALA A 115 -9.02 -5.04 9.84
N ASP A 116 -8.46 -4.56 8.71
CA ASP A 116 -7.16 -5.00 8.19
C ASP A 116 -6.02 -4.74 9.18
N THR A 117 -6.04 -3.57 9.83
CA THR A 117 -5.04 -3.20 10.84
C THR A 117 -5.15 -4.08 12.08
N TRP A 118 -6.38 -4.37 12.53
CA TRP A 118 -6.59 -5.31 13.63
C TRP A 118 -6.16 -6.73 13.28
N GLU A 119 -6.40 -7.19 12.06
CA GLU A 119 -5.91 -8.49 11.60
C GLU A 119 -4.37 -8.56 11.67
N LYS A 120 -3.68 -7.53 11.17
CA LYS A 120 -2.21 -7.42 11.19
C LYS A 120 -1.63 -7.42 12.60
N CYS A 121 -2.28 -6.77 13.57
CA CYS A 121 -1.82 -6.77 14.96
C CYS A 121 -2.36 -7.94 15.80
N GLY A 122 -3.05 -8.91 15.18
CA GLY A 122 -3.52 -10.14 15.83
C GLY A 122 -4.87 -10.03 16.54
N GLU A 123 -5.51 -8.86 16.51
CA GLU A 123 -6.81 -8.54 17.11
C GLU A 123 -7.99 -9.04 16.24
N ARG A 124 -7.95 -10.32 15.89
CA ARG A 124 -8.86 -10.95 14.90
C ARG A 124 -10.34 -10.88 15.31
N ASP A 125 -10.64 -11.03 16.59
CA ASP A 125 -12.03 -10.99 17.08
C ASP A 125 -12.65 -9.59 16.93
N LYS A 126 -11.86 -8.53 17.14
CA LYS A 126 -12.29 -7.15 16.91
C LYS A 126 -12.55 -6.90 15.42
N ALA A 127 -11.66 -7.38 14.56
CA ALA A 127 -11.81 -7.28 13.11
C ALA A 127 -13.10 -7.97 12.62
N ARG A 128 -13.32 -9.22 13.06
CA ARG A 128 -14.53 -9.99 12.74
C ARG A 128 -15.80 -9.29 13.22
N THR A 129 -15.83 -8.86 14.49
CA THR A 129 -16.98 -8.16 15.07
C THR A 129 -17.33 -6.88 14.31
N LEU A 130 -16.32 -6.14 13.83
CA LEU A 130 -16.54 -4.93 13.06
C LEU A 130 -17.08 -5.21 11.65
N LEU A 131 -16.65 -6.31 11.02
CA LEU A 131 -17.10 -6.66 9.67
C LEU A 131 -18.46 -7.37 9.66
N GLU A 132 -18.81 -8.09 10.73
CA GLU A 132 -20.00 -8.95 10.82
C GLU A 132 -21.27 -8.28 10.26
N PRO A 133 -21.67 -7.05 10.65
CA PRO A 133 -22.91 -6.45 10.16
C PRO A 133 -22.94 -6.28 8.64
N PHE A 134 -21.79 -6.02 8.02
CA PHE A 134 -21.67 -5.83 6.58
C PHE A 134 -21.67 -7.16 5.83
N ILE A 135 -21.03 -8.19 6.40
CA ILE A 135 -21.02 -9.54 5.83
C ILE A 135 -22.43 -10.16 5.89
N THR A 136 -23.10 -10.09 7.04
CA THR A 136 -24.46 -10.64 7.22
C THR A 136 -25.46 -9.93 6.31
N ALA A 137 -25.38 -8.59 6.22
CA ALA A 137 -26.29 -7.79 5.41
C ALA A 137 -25.97 -7.81 3.90
N ARG A 138 -24.89 -8.49 3.49
CA ARG A 138 -24.37 -8.51 2.11
C ARG A 138 -24.06 -7.12 1.55
N GLN A 139 -23.53 -6.24 2.40
CA GLN A 139 -23.15 -4.86 2.07
C GLN A 139 -21.63 -4.67 2.05
N GLU A 140 -20.87 -5.76 2.10
CA GLU A 140 -19.43 -5.68 2.14
C GLU A 140 -18.83 -5.21 0.81
N THR A 141 -17.76 -4.41 0.90
CA THR A 141 -16.95 -4.04 -0.26
C THR A 141 -15.91 -5.13 -0.56
N PRO A 142 -15.30 -5.16 -1.77
CA PRO A 142 -14.24 -6.12 -2.08
C PRO A 142 -13.10 -6.13 -1.05
N THR A 143 -12.73 -4.97 -0.50
CA THR A 143 -11.69 -4.88 0.53
C THR A 143 -12.14 -5.48 1.87
N MET A 144 -13.40 -5.28 2.26
CA MET A 144 -13.96 -5.93 3.45
C MET A 144 -14.02 -7.46 3.27
N ALA A 145 -14.51 -7.91 2.11
CA ALA A 145 -14.56 -9.32 1.76
C ALA A 145 -13.18 -9.98 1.80
N LEU A 146 -12.14 -9.27 1.31
CA LEU A 146 -10.76 -9.74 1.38
C LEU A 146 -10.28 -9.90 2.82
N VAL A 147 -10.50 -8.90 3.69
CA VAL A 147 -10.09 -8.98 5.10
C VAL A 147 -10.83 -10.13 5.80
N GLN A 148 -12.14 -10.25 5.59
CA GLN A 148 -12.95 -11.33 6.14
C GLN A 148 -12.45 -12.71 5.67
N ALA A 149 -12.21 -12.88 4.37
CA ALA A 149 -11.69 -14.12 3.79
C ALA A 149 -10.32 -14.53 4.39
N ARG A 150 -9.43 -13.56 4.68
CA ARG A 150 -8.16 -13.85 5.36
C ARG A 150 -8.35 -14.27 6.82
N LEU A 151 -9.26 -13.61 7.54
CA LEU A 151 -9.60 -13.99 8.92
C LEU A 151 -10.16 -15.42 8.99
N ASP A 152 -10.90 -15.84 7.97
CA ASP A 152 -11.52 -17.15 7.88
C ASP A 152 -10.61 -18.25 7.33
N LEU A 153 -9.47 -17.90 6.73
CA LEU A 153 -8.55 -18.89 6.17
C LEU A 153 -8.00 -19.87 7.22
N HIS A 154 -7.93 -19.41 8.48
CA HIS A 154 -7.56 -20.23 9.64
C HIS A 154 -8.75 -20.98 10.27
N ALA A 155 -9.99 -20.63 9.90
CA ALA A 155 -11.19 -21.35 10.32
C ALA A 155 -11.37 -22.65 9.51
N ARG A 156 -12.38 -23.45 9.85
CA ARG A 156 -12.69 -24.71 9.13
C ARG A 156 -13.62 -24.52 7.94
N ASP A 157 -14.31 -23.39 7.85
CA ASP A 157 -15.30 -23.14 6.79
C ASP A 157 -14.66 -22.45 5.58
N HIS A 158 -13.89 -23.23 4.82
CA HIS A 158 -13.24 -22.74 3.61
C HIS A 158 -14.21 -22.56 2.43
N GLU A 159 -15.41 -23.18 2.48
CA GLU A 159 -16.42 -23.03 1.42
C GLU A 159 -17.07 -21.63 1.47
N ALA A 160 -17.33 -21.12 2.68
CA ALA A 160 -17.82 -19.75 2.86
C ALA A 160 -16.86 -18.69 2.27
N ILE A 161 -15.55 -18.94 2.30
CA ILE A 161 -14.54 -18.06 1.68
C ILE A 161 -14.73 -18.04 0.16
N VAL A 162 -14.93 -19.21 -0.46
CA VAL A 162 -15.13 -19.32 -1.91
C VAL A 162 -16.40 -18.58 -2.34
N GLU A 163 -17.51 -18.74 -1.60
CA GLU A 163 -18.75 -18.01 -1.87
C GLU A 163 -18.56 -16.50 -1.72
N LEU A 164 -17.91 -16.07 -0.63
CA LEU A 164 -17.64 -14.65 -0.37
C LEU A 164 -16.82 -14.02 -1.49
N VAL A 165 -15.74 -14.67 -1.94
CA VAL A 165 -14.91 -14.17 -3.04
C VAL A 165 -15.69 -14.14 -4.36
N ASN A 166 -16.52 -15.15 -4.63
CA ASN A 166 -17.33 -15.22 -5.86
C ASN A 166 -18.30 -14.03 -6.03
N ARG A 167 -18.75 -13.41 -4.92
CA ARG A 167 -19.57 -12.19 -4.95
C ARG A 167 -18.82 -10.93 -5.41
N HIS A 168 -17.49 -10.97 -5.46
CA HIS A 168 -16.62 -9.82 -5.73
C HIS A 168 -15.72 -9.99 -6.95
N LEU A 169 -16.03 -10.90 -7.87
CA LEU A 169 -15.23 -11.14 -9.09
C LEU A 169 -15.21 -9.97 -10.09
N GLN A 170 -16.11 -9.00 -9.93
CA GLN A 170 -16.11 -7.72 -10.65
C GLN A 170 -15.02 -6.75 -10.21
N ALA A 171 -14.32 -7.03 -9.10
CA ALA A 171 -13.15 -6.26 -8.70
C ALA A 171 -12.08 -6.33 -9.79
N THR A 172 -11.14 -5.38 -9.78
CA THR A 172 -10.04 -5.33 -10.76
C THR A 172 -8.70 -5.05 -10.09
N GLY A 173 -7.62 -5.25 -10.85
CA GLY A 173 -6.27 -4.97 -10.38
C GLY A 173 -5.90 -5.74 -9.12
N TYR A 174 -5.21 -5.07 -8.20
CA TYR A 174 -4.75 -5.67 -6.95
C TYR A 174 -5.88 -6.20 -6.06
N SER A 175 -7.07 -5.61 -6.11
CA SER A 175 -8.21 -6.09 -5.31
C SER A 175 -8.62 -7.49 -5.75
N LEU A 176 -8.79 -7.69 -7.07
CA LEU A 176 -9.12 -8.99 -7.64
C LEU A 176 -7.99 -10.01 -7.43
N TRP A 177 -6.74 -9.59 -7.61
CA TRP A 177 -5.57 -10.43 -7.34
C TRP A 177 -5.60 -10.99 -5.91
N HIS A 178 -5.77 -10.13 -4.90
CA HIS A 178 -5.77 -10.58 -3.50
C HIS A 178 -6.96 -11.52 -3.20
N LEU A 179 -8.15 -11.20 -3.70
CA LEU A 179 -9.35 -12.01 -3.49
C LEU A 179 -9.18 -13.43 -4.07
N LEU A 180 -8.74 -13.52 -5.33
CA LEU A 180 -8.51 -14.82 -5.99
C LEU A 180 -7.34 -15.58 -5.37
N SER A 181 -6.29 -14.89 -4.91
CA SER A 181 -5.19 -15.51 -4.18
C SER A 181 -5.67 -16.16 -2.88
N VAL A 182 -6.56 -15.52 -2.12
CA VAL A 182 -7.14 -16.10 -0.90
C VAL A 182 -8.11 -17.24 -1.23
N GLN A 183 -8.91 -17.12 -2.29
CA GLN A 183 -9.78 -18.20 -2.77
C GLN A 183 -8.97 -19.46 -3.14
N GLY A 184 -7.84 -19.31 -3.85
CA GLY A 184 -6.96 -20.43 -4.18
C GLY A 184 -6.48 -21.17 -2.93
N LYS A 185 -6.07 -20.44 -1.89
CA LYS A 185 -5.65 -21.04 -0.60
C LYS A 185 -6.80 -21.77 0.09
N ALA A 186 -8.02 -21.24 0.02
CA ALA A 186 -9.20 -21.90 0.57
C ALA A 186 -9.52 -23.20 -0.19
N LEU A 187 -9.45 -23.17 -1.52
CA LEU A 187 -9.67 -24.33 -2.39
C LEU A 187 -8.63 -25.44 -2.17
N GLU A 188 -7.37 -25.09 -1.89
CA GLU A 188 -6.35 -26.06 -1.47
C GLU A 188 -6.72 -26.76 -0.15
N LYS A 189 -7.23 -26.01 0.83
CA LYS A 189 -7.69 -26.59 2.11
C LYS A 189 -8.88 -27.53 1.94
N LEU A 190 -9.69 -27.31 0.90
CA LEU A 190 -10.82 -28.17 0.50
C LEU A 190 -10.39 -29.37 -0.38
N GLY A 191 -9.13 -29.42 -0.84
CA GLY A 191 -8.66 -30.45 -1.77
C GLY A 191 -9.10 -30.26 -3.23
N ARG A 192 -9.65 -29.09 -3.58
CA ARG A 192 -10.15 -28.73 -4.92
C ARG A 192 -9.02 -28.14 -5.77
N PHE A 193 -8.00 -28.95 -6.07
CA PHE A 193 -6.73 -28.47 -6.63
C PHE A 193 -6.86 -27.83 -8.03
N ASP A 194 -7.70 -28.35 -8.91
CA ASP A 194 -7.89 -27.78 -10.25
C ASP A 194 -8.49 -26.37 -10.18
N GLU A 195 -9.47 -26.17 -9.29
CA GLU A 195 -10.09 -24.85 -9.07
C GLU A 195 -9.13 -23.90 -8.36
N ALA A 196 -8.31 -24.41 -7.43
CA ALA A 196 -7.26 -23.61 -6.79
C ALA A 196 -6.26 -23.09 -7.83
N PHE A 197 -5.83 -23.96 -8.76
CA PHE A 197 -4.94 -23.57 -9.86
C PHE A 197 -5.57 -22.50 -10.76
N ASP A 198 -6.85 -22.66 -11.13
CA ASP A 198 -7.56 -21.64 -11.91
C ASP A 198 -7.65 -20.30 -11.17
N ALA A 199 -7.95 -20.32 -9.88
CA ALA A 199 -7.98 -19.12 -9.04
C ALA A 199 -6.62 -18.41 -9.01
N TYR A 200 -5.52 -19.14 -8.84
CA TYR A 200 -4.16 -18.56 -8.88
C TYR A 200 -3.78 -18.02 -10.25
N ARG A 201 -4.13 -18.72 -11.33
CA ARG A 201 -3.90 -18.25 -12.70
C ARG A 201 -4.61 -16.93 -12.95
N ARG A 202 -5.92 -16.87 -12.65
CA ARG A 202 -6.74 -15.66 -12.79
C ARG A 202 -6.28 -14.54 -11.86
N SER A 203 -5.82 -14.88 -10.65
CA SER A 203 -5.17 -13.94 -9.74
C SER A 203 -4.03 -13.24 -10.47
N ASN A 204 -3.04 -13.99 -10.98
CA ASN A 204 -1.87 -13.43 -11.65
C ASN A 204 -2.22 -12.60 -12.89
N GLU A 205 -3.23 -13.00 -13.65
CA GLU A 205 -3.74 -12.23 -14.80
C GLU A 205 -4.31 -10.86 -14.38
N ALA A 206 -4.85 -10.71 -13.17
CA ALA A 206 -5.51 -9.48 -12.71
C ALA A 206 -4.57 -8.28 -12.54
N VAL A 207 -3.26 -8.51 -12.32
CA VAL A 207 -2.23 -7.47 -12.17
C VAL A 207 -1.07 -7.65 -13.12
N SER A 208 -1.23 -8.50 -14.14
CA SER A 208 -0.16 -8.81 -15.09
C SER A 208 0.41 -7.51 -15.66
N VAL A 209 1.64 -7.19 -15.26
CA VAL A 209 2.46 -6.18 -15.91
C VAL A 209 3.11 -6.92 -17.08
N PRO A 210 2.71 -6.64 -18.33
CA PRO A 210 3.36 -7.26 -19.46
C PRO A 210 4.85 -6.95 -19.37
N PHE A 211 5.68 -8.00 -19.46
CA PHE A 211 7.11 -7.83 -19.58
C PHE A 211 7.38 -7.09 -20.89
N ASP A 212 7.90 -5.87 -20.78
CA ASP A 212 8.36 -5.08 -21.92
C ASP A 212 9.87 -5.10 -21.95
N GLU A 213 10.42 -5.82 -22.94
CA GLU A 213 11.87 -5.99 -23.10
C GLU A 213 12.58 -4.64 -23.23
N HIS A 214 12.00 -3.70 -23.97
CA HIS A 214 12.62 -2.40 -24.21
C HIS A 214 12.77 -1.59 -22.91
N THR A 215 11.72 -1.50 -22.11
CA THR A 215 11.71 -0.84 -20.80
C THR A 215 12.68 -1.52 -19.85
N TRP A 216 12.73 -2.85 -19.85
CA TRP A 216 13.65 -3.62 -19.02
C TRP A 216 15.12 -3.33 -19.39
N LEU A 217 15.44 -3.37 -20.68
CA LEU A 217 16.78 -3.06 -21.17
C LEU A 217 17.17 -1.60 -20.88
N GLN A 218 16.25 -0.66 -21.03
CA GLN A 218 16.52 0.74 -20.71
C GLN A 218 16.79 0.93 -19.21
N HIS A 219 15.98 0.34 -18.35
CA HIS A 219 16.22 0.36 -16.90
C HIS A 219 17.59 -0.24 -16.55
N THR A 220 17.97 -1.34 -17.20
CA THR A 220 19.28 -1.97 -17.01
C THR A 220 20.42 -1.05 -17.43
N ARG A 221 20.30 -0.35 -18.57
CA ARG A 221 21.29 0.64 -19.01
C ARG A 221 21.39 1.81 -18.03
N ASP A 222 20.26 2.35 -17.58
CA ASP A 222 20.24 3.44 -16.60
C ASP A 222 20.94 3.04 -15.30
N LEU A 223 20.79 1.79 -14.85
CA LEU A 223 21.55 1.26 -13.70
C LEU A 223 23.05 1.21 -14.00
N ILE A 224 23.46 0.68 -15.16
CA ILE A 224 24.88 0.61 -15.56
C ILE A 224 25.51 2.01 -15.62
N ASP A 225 24.82 2.99 -16.21
CA ASP A 225 25.33 4.34 -16.35
C ASP A 225 25.42 5.06 -14.99
N ASN A 226 24.40 4.88 -14.14
CA ASN A 226 24.36 5.47 -12.81
C ASN A 226 25.40 4.87 -11.85
N PHE A 227 25.69 3.57 -11.98
CA PHE A 227 26.69 2.84 -11.19
C PHE A 227 27.95 2.49 -11.99
N SER A 228 28.32 3.36 -12.94
CA SER A 228 29.56 3.21 -13.70
C SER A 228 30.80 3.38 -12.81
N ALA A 229 31.93 2.77 -13.21
CA ALA A 229 33.20 2.87 -12.46
C ALA A 229 33.59 4.32 -12.14
N GLN A 230 33.45 5.21 -13.13
CA GLN A 230 33.73 6.64 -12.98
C GLN A 230 32.81 7.33 -11.98
N ARG A 231 31.52 6.99 -11.93
CA ARG A 231 30.60 7.57 -10.94
C ARG A 231 30.82 7.01 -9.55
N LEU A 232 31.15 5.71 -9.44
CA LEU A 232 31.50 5.09 -8.16
C LEU A 232 32.71 5.77 -7.49
N GLU A 233 33.65 6.29 -8.28
CA GLU A 233 34.79 7.06 -7.76
C GLU A 233 34.38 8.38 -7.09
N THR A 234 33.26 8.98 -7.50
CA THR A 234 32.78 10.26 -6.98
C THR A 234 31.73 10.12 -5.88
N LEU A 235 31.27 8.89 -5.59
CA LEU A 235 30.33 8.66 -4.49
C LEU A 235 31.01 8.92 -3.13
N PRO A 236 30.24 9.37 -2.11
CA PRO A 236 30.74 9.52 -0.76
C PRO A 236 31.36 8.22 -0.26
N ARG A 237 32.63 8.25 0.12
CA ARG A 237 33.28 7.12 0.79
C ARG A 237 33.02 7.23 2.30
N ALA A 238 32.65 6.12 2.92
CA ALA A 238 32.56 6.06 4.38
C ALA A 238 33.93 6.44 4.97
N SER A 239 33.92 7.35 5.94
CA SER A 239 35.12 7.85 6.62
C SER A 239 35.54 6.98 7.82
N HIS A 240 34.97 5.78 7.97
CA HIS A 240 35.26 4.91 9.10
C HIS A 240 36.64 4.25 8.93
N GLY A 241 37.52 4.43 9.92
CA GLY A 241 38.89 3.92 9.92
C GLY A 241 39.04 2.49 10.43
N SER A 242 37.93 1.77 10.57
CA SER A 242 37.96 0.36 10.96
C SER A 242 38.74 -0.45 9.93
N THR A 243 39.70 -1.24 10.41
CA THR A 243 40.51 -2.13 9.57
C THR A 243 39.87 -3.48 9.36
N VAL A 244 38.65 -3.69 9.88
CA VAL A 244 37.88 -4.94 9.74
C VAL A 244 36.90 -4.77 8.58
N PRO A 245 37.17 -5.35 7.40
CA PRO A 245 36.26 -5.22 6.28
C PRO A 245 35.02 -6.10 6.49
N VAL A 246 33.86 -5.48 6.72
CA VAL A 246 32.56 -6.17 6.70
C VAL A 246 31.94 -6.03 5.31
N PHE A 247 31.93 -7.12 4.54
CA PHE A 247 31.27 -7.16 3.22
C PHE A 247 29.85 -7.72 3.35
N ILE A 248 28.85 -6.88 3.14
CA ILE A 248 27.45 -7.33 3.01
C ILE A 248 27.15 -7.45 1.52
N ILE A 249 27.31 -8.65 0.96
CA ILE A 249 26.87 -8.97 -0.40
C ILE A 249 25.41 -9.41 -0.28
N GLY A 250 24.49 -8.56 -0.73
CA GLY A 250 23.06 -8.83 -0.63
C GLY A 250 22.68 -10.13 -1.31
N MET A 251 22.09 -11.08 -0.57
CA MET A 251 21.38 -12.20 -1.19
C MET A 251 19.93 -11.79 -1.41
N PRO A 252 19.37 -11.94 -2.63
CA PRO A 252 17.94 -11.74 -2.84
C PRO A 252 17.17 -12.61 -1.84
N ARG A 253 16.26 -12.02 -1.05
CA ARG A 253 15.43 -12.68 -0.03
C ARG A 253 16.10 -13.04 1.31
N SER A 254 17.31 -12.53 1.60
CA SER A 254 17.81 -12.56 2.99
C SER A 254 17.25 -11.35 3.75
N GLY A 255 16.38 -11.59 4.73
CA GLY A 255 15.71 -10.54 5.51
C GLY A 255 16.70 -9.64 6.26
N SER A 256 16.26 -8.44 6.64
CA SER A 256 17.04 -7.46 7.42
C SER A 256 17.72 -8.07 8.65
N THR A 257 17.12 -9.09 9.24
CA THR A 257 17.63 -9.86 10.38
C THR A 257 19.04 -10.42 10.16
N LEU A 258 19.38 -10.87 8.95
CA LEU A 258 20.72 -11.42 8.68
C LEU A 258 21.77 -10.31 8.68
N ILE A 259 21.43 -9.14 8.14
CA ILE A 259 22.31 -7.97 8.12
C ILE A 259 22.49 -7.43 9.55
N GLU A 260 21.39 -7.29 10.30
CA GLU A 260 21.42 -6.87 11.70
C GLU A 260 22.26 -7.83 12.56
N THR A 261 22.11 -9.15 12.37
CA THR A 261 22.91 -10.15 13.09
C THR A 261 24.40 -10.05 12.75
N ILE A 262 24.75 -9.78 11.48
CA ILE A 262 26.16 -9.62 11.06
C ILE A 262 26.77 -8.36 11.69
N ILE A 263 26.02 -7.27 11.78
CA ILE A 263 26.49 -6.02 12.42
C ILE A 263 26.64 -6.23 13.93
N ASP A 264 25.65 -6.84 14.61
CA ASP A 264 25.70 -7.11 16.06
C ASP A 264 26.85 -8.06 16.46
N THR A 265 27.25 -8.96 15.57
CA THR A 265 28.35 -9.90 15.83
C THR A 265 29.74 -9.29 15.62
N HIS A 266 29.84 -8.07 15.09
CA HIS A 266 31.09 -7.35 14.87
C HIS A 266 31.00 -5.91 15.42
N PRO A 267 30.80 -5.72 16.74
CA PRO A 267 30.52 -4.42 17.34
C PRO A 267 31.68 -3.41 17.25
N ASP A 268 32.90 -3.89 16.98
CA ASP A 268 34.11 -3.07 16.83
C ASP A 268 34.47 -2.80 15.35
N ALA A 269 33.60 -3.19 14.39
CA ALA A 269 33.80 -2.98 12.95
C ALA A 269 33.30 -1.61 12.47
#